data_AF-A0A9D8Q427-F1
#
_entry.id   AF-A0A9D8Q427-F1
#
_cell.length_a   1.000
_cell.length_b   1.000
_cell.length_c   1.000
_cell.angle_alpha   90.00
_cell.angle_beta   90.00
_cell.angle_gamma   90.00
#
_symmetry.space_group_name_H-M   'P 1'
#
loop_
_entity.id
_entity.type
_entity.pdbx_description
1 polymer ?
#
loop_
_entity_poly.entity_id
_entity_poly.type
_entity_poly.pdbx_seq_one_letter_code
_entity_poly.pdbx_strand_id
1 'polypeptide(L)'
;MTNTSPRGYRHLGSYSDLVAVAGRFRPLAPSAPPGAETRRKAWDVLGFSFGDEQPLDLRSEGTWVADGVEGERLSWSVGYGPRTAALLLKPAGAKERLPGILALHDHGHFKFYGKEKIADGPEGPIPELAGFRDTYYGGRAFANLLAREGYAVLVPDCFLWGSRRFPLDVMPERELSLAEAVGRTLEQESAGPDIMRYNGAAYLHEHLVAKYCTLLGTNITAVVAYEDRVALNLLRARSDVLDERVGCIGLSGGGLR
;
A
#
# COMPACT_ATOMS: atom_id res chain seq x y z
N MET A 1 -33.89 -29.39 -4.38
CA MET A 1 -32.48 -29.06 -4.63
C MET A 1 -32.05 -28.08 -3.56
N THR A 2 -31.26 -28.54 -2.59
CA THR A 2 -30.85 -27.75 -1.42
C THR A 2 -29.85 -26.68 -1.85
N ASN A 3 -30.31 -25.43 -1.86
CA ASN A 3 -29.53 -24.24 -2.14
C ASN A 3 -28.57 -23.96 -0.98
N THR A 4 -27.44 -24.67 -0.95
CA THR A 4 -26.31 -24.33 -0.10
C THR A 4 -25.42 -23.35 -0.85
N SER A 5 -25.88 -22.11 -1.03
CA SER A 5 -24.93 -21.04 -1.32
C SER A 5 -23.96 -20.99 -0.14
N PRO A 6 -22.64 -21.19 -0.34
CA PRO A 6 -21.66 -20.96 0.71
C PRO A 6 -21.89 -19.54 1.22
N ARG A 7 -21.86 -19.33 2.55
CA ARG A 7 -22.19 -18.05 3.21
C ARG A 7 -21.40 -16.83 2.66
N GLY A 8 -20.37 -17.03 1.83
CA GLY A 8 -19.48 -15.99 1.30
C GLY A 8 -19.90 -15.24 0.02
N TYR A 9 -20.90 -15.69 -0.75
CA TYR A 9 -21.15 -15.12 -2.10
C TYR A 9 -22.56 -14.53 -2.31
N ARG A 10 -23.24 -14.13 -1.23
CA ARG A 10 -24.63 -13.62 -1.28
C ARG A 10 -24.85 -12.45 -2.24
N HIS A 11 -23.82 -11.61 -2.43
CA HIS A 11 -23.90 -10.42 -3.28
C HIS A 11 -23.87 -10.75 -4.79
N LEU A 12 -23.58 -12.00 -5.18
CA LEU A 12 -23.80 -12.47 -6.54
C LEU A 12 -25.28 -12.71 -6.86
N GLY A 13 -26.14 -12.83 -5.82
CA GLY A 13 -27.58 -12.99 -5.98
C GLY A 13 -27.96 -14.16 -6.90
N SER A 14 -28.69 -13.84 -7.98
CA SER A 14 -29.10 -14.82 -8.99
C SER A 14 -27.95 -15.52 -9.72
N TYR A 15 -26.72 -15.01 -9.60
CA TYR A 15 -25.51 -15.59 -10.20
C TYR A 15 -24.61 -16.30 -9.18
N SER A 16 -25.14 -16.66 -8.00
CA SER A 16 -24.37 -17.38 -6.98
C SER A 16 -23.89 -18.77 -7.43
N ASP A 17 -24.56 -19.36 -8.42
CA ASP A 17 -24.16 -20.61 -9.08
C ASP A 17 -22.88 -20.47 -9.92
N LEU A 18 -22.51 -19.25 -10.34
CA LEU A 18 -21.26 -18.96 -11.06
C LEU A 18 -20.03 -19.46 -10.28
N VAL A 19 -20.06 -19.43 -8.94
CA VAL A 19 -18.95 -19.93 -8.11
C VAL A 19 -18.72 -21.42 -8.36
N ALA A 20 -19.80 -22.20 -8.42
CA ALA A 20 -19.71 -23.63 -8.69
C ALA A 20 -19.26 -23.90 -10.14
N VAL A 21 -19.75 -23.11 -11.09
CA VAL A 21 -19.32 -23.19 -12.49
C VAL A 21 -17.83 -22.87 -12.63
N ALA A 22 -17.36 -21.80 -12.00
CA ALA A 22 -15.95 -21.40 -12.01
C ALA A 22 -15.04 -22.48 -11.41
N GLY A 23 -15.47 -23.11 -10.31
CA GLY A 23 -14.74 -24.22 -9.69
C GLY A 23 -14.60 -25.46 -10.57
N ARG A 24 -15.53 -25.70 -11.52
CA ARG A 24 -15.41 -26.78 -12.52
C ARG A 24 -14.43 -26.43 -13.63
N PHE A 25 -14.31 -25.15 -13.98
CA PHE A 25 -13.35 -24.68 -14.97
C PHE A 25 -11.91 -24.74 -14.43
N ARG A 26 -11.69 -24.23 -13.21
CA ARG A 26 -10.40 -24.29 -12.51
C ARG A 26 -10.59 -24.31 -11.00
N PRO A 27 -9.78 -25.08 -10.24
CA PRO A 27 -9.76 -24.96 -8.78
C PRO A 27 -9.46 -23.51 -8.35
N LEU A 28 -10.37 -22.89 -7.61
CA LEU A 28 -10.27 -21.48 -7.18
C LEU A 28 -9.19 -21.26 -6.10
N ALA A 29 -8.96 -22.27 -5.25
CA ALA A 29 -7.97 -22.22 -4.18
C ALA A 29 -7.16 -23.53 -4.17
N PRO A 30 -6.20 -23.71 -5.09
CA PRO A 30 -5.36 -24.89 -5.08
C PRO A 30 -4.53 -24.94 -3.79
N SER A 31 -4.56 -26.07 -3.08
CA SER A 31 -3.68 -26.28 -1.91
C SER A 31 -2.22 -26.19 -2.32
N ALA A 32 -1.38 -25.58 -1.49
CA ALA A 32 0.05 -25.46 -1.70
C ALA A 32 0.78 -25.71 -0.37
N PRO A 33 1.51 -26.83 -0.23
CA PRO A 33 2.27 -27.10 0.99
C PRO A 33 3.41 -26.09 1.15
N PRO A 34 3.73 -25.63 2.38
CA PRO A 34 4.80 -24.66 2.61
C PRO A 34 6.11 -25.07 1.93
N GLY A 35 6.73 -24.12 1.20
CA GLY A 35 7.98 -24.35 0.49
C GLY A 35 7.99 -23.76 -0.91
N ALA A 36 8.81 -24.34 -1.79
CA ALA A 36 9.02 -23.85 -3.15
C ALA A 36 7.75 -23.87 -4.00
N GLU A 37 6.85 -24.84 -3.77
CA GLU A 37 5.60 -24.95 -4.50
C GLU A 37 4.65 -23.78 -4.18
N THR A 38 4.46 -23.42 -2.91
CA THR A 38 3.67 -22.25 -2.53
C THR A 38 4.25 -20.97 -3.11
N ARG A 39 5.58 -20.80 -3.08
CA ARG A 39 6.23 -19.63 -3.70
C ARG A 39 5.96 -19.55 -5.20
N ARG A 40 6.09 -20.67 -5.93
CA ARG A 40 5.78 -20.72 -7.36
C ARG A 40 4.32 -20.40 -7.64
N LYS A 41 3.38 -21.01 -6.91
CA LYS A 41 1.94 -20.76 -7.07
C LYS A 41 1.55 -19.32 -6.74
N ALA A 42 2.16 -18.73 -5.70
CA ALA A 42 1.98 -17.31 -5.40
C ALA A 42 2.52 -16.44 -6.55
N TRP A 43 3.68 -16.78 -7.11
CA TRP A 43 4.23 -16.09 -8.27
C TRP A 43 3.36 -16.23 -9.53
N ASP A 44 2.73 -17.39 -9.77
CA ASP A 44 1.81 -17.57 -10.90
C ASP A 44 0.59 -16.63 -10.85
N VAL A 45 0.27 -16.09 -9.67
CA VAL A 45 -0.89 -15.20 -9.43
C VAL A 45 -0.48 -13.74 -9.21
N LEU A 46 0.63 -13.51 -8.50
CA LEU A 46 1.11 -12.21 -8.05
C LEU A 46 2.37 -11.75 -8.80
N GLY A 47 2.88 -12.57 -9.71
CA GLY A 47 4.03 -12.28 -10.53
C GLY A 47 3.72 -11.16 -11.53
N PHE A 48 4.20 -9.98 -11.22
CA PHE A 48 4.26 -8.83 -12.12
C PHE A 48 5.67 -8.27 -12.04
N SER A 49 6.43 -8.36 -13.12
CA SER A 49 7.82 -7.90 -13.20
C SER A 49 8.21 -7.77 -14.67
N PHE A 50 8.94 -6.71 -15.03
CA PHE A 50 9.30 -6.40 -16.42
C PHE A 50 10.70 -5.77 -16.54
N GLY A 51 11.53 -5.91 -15.50
CA GLY A 51 12.89 -5.39 -15.44
C GLY A 51 13.53 -5.69 -14.10
N ASP A 52 14.66 -5.05 -13.83
CA ASP A 52 15.30 -5.13 -12.53
C ASP A 52 14.41 -4.49 -11.47
N GLU A 53 14.15 -5.21 -10.38
CA GLU A 53 13.31 -4.73 -9.27
C GLU A 53 14.09 -3.77 -8.35
N GLN A 54 14.79 -2.81 -8.96
CA GLN A 54 15.61 -1.79 -8.31
C GLN A 54 14.99 -0.40 -8.50
N PRO A 55 15.13 0.50 -7.53
CA PRO A 55 14.63 1.87 -7.66
C PRO A 55 15.38 2.58 -8.79
N LEU A 56 14.64 3.12 -9.76
CA LEU A 56 15.22 3.87 -10.87
C LEU A 56 15.27 5.37 -10.51
N ASP A 57 16.39 6.02 -10.82
CA ASP A 57 16.59 7.46 -10.57
C ASP A 57 16.23 7.84 -9.13
N LEU A 58 16.79 7.12 -8.14
CA LEU A 58 16.60 7.39 -6.71
C LEU A 58 17.12 8.79 -6.36
N ARG A 59 16.31 9.56 -5.64
CA ARG A 59 16.65 10.92 -5.19
C ARG A 59 16.38 11.08 -3.71
N SER A 60 17.28 11.81 -3.05
CA SER A 60 17.06 12.38 -1.73
C SER A 60 16.47 13.77 -1.90
N GLU A 61 15.29 13.99 -1.36
CA GLU A 61 14.53 15.26 -1.45
C GLU A 61 14.77 16.17 -0.22
N GLY A 62 15.59 15.72 0.72
CA GLY A 62 15.92 16.44 1.94
C GLY A 62 15.95 15.55 3.17
N THR A 63 16.67 16.01 4.19
CA THR A 63 16.81 15.34 5.48
C THR A 63 16.36 16.24 6.62
N TRP A 64 15.99 15.63 7.73
CA TRP A 64 15.63 16.36 8.95
C TRP A 64 15.97 15.54 10.19
N VAL A 65 16.00 16.20 11.34
CA VAL A 65 16.07 15.55 12.64
C VAL A 65 14.96 16.13 13.52
N ALA A 66 14.12 15.26 14.06
CA ALA A 66 13.03 15.64 14.98
C ALA A 66 12.74 14.48 15.94
N ASP A 67 12.47 14.79 17.21
CA ASP A 67 12.05 13.82 18.23
C ASP A 67 12.92 12.54 18.31
N GLY A 68 14.24 12.71 18.22
CA GLY A 68 15.21 11.61 18.28
C GLY A 68 15.27 10.74 17.02
N VAL A 69 14.62 11.14 15.93
CA VAL A 69 14.64 10.46 14.63
C VAL A 69 15.36 11.32 13.61
N GLU A 70 16.30 10.73 12.87
CA GLU A 70 16.81 11.27 11.62
C GLU A 70 15.96 10.73 10.48
N GLY A 71 15.40 11.63 9.68
CA GLY A 71 14.54 11.31 8.56
C GLY A 71 15.13 11.76 7.23
N GLU A 72 14.85 11.00 6.17
CA GLU A 72 15.18 11.31 4.79
C GLU A 72 13.94 11.15 3.90
N ARG A 73 13.62 12.17 3.10
CA ARG A 73 12.57 12.09 2.08
C ARG A 73 13.21 11.50 0.83
N LEU A 74 12.67 10.36 0.39
CA LEU A 74 13.16 9.67 -0.80
C LEU A 74 12.11 9.72 -1.89
N SER A 75 12.57 9.76 -3.14
CA SER A 75 11.71 9.49 -4.29
C SER A 75 12.41 8.63 -5.33
N TRP A 76 11.67 7.76 -6.02
CA TRP A 76 12.20 6.95 -7.14
C TRP A 76 11.12 6.63 -8.17
N SER A 77 11.53 6.17 -9.33
CA SER A 77 10.65 5.55 -10.32
C SER A 77 10.70 4.02 -10.19
N VAL A 78 9.55 3.38 -10.40
CA VAL A 78 9.41 1.91 -10.54
C VAL A 78 9.29 1.50 -12.02
N GLY A 79 9.62 2.40 -12.94
CA GLY A 79 9.54 2.16 -14.39
C GLY A 79 8.20 2.54 -15.04
N TYR A 80 7.18 2.94 -14.26
CA TYR A 80 5.93 3.50 -14.77
C TYR A 80 5.27 4.46 -13.79
N GLY A 81 4.39 5.31 -14.32
CA GLY A 81 3.58 6.23 -13.52
C GLY A 81 4.39 7.31 -12.81
N PRO A 82 3.81 7.97 -11.79
CA PRO A 82 4.49 9.02 -11.02
C PRO A 82 5.66 8.45 -10.19
N ARG A 83 6.47 9.30 -9.57
CA ARG A 83 7.52 8.80 -8.65
C ARG A 83 6.88 8.25 -7.37
N THR A 84 7.39 7.15 -6.83
CA THR A 84 7.11 6.73 -5.47
C THR A 84 7.86 7.65 -4.52
N ALA A 85 7.14 8.34 -3.64
CA ALA A 85 7.71 9.05 -2.51
C ALA A 85 7.70 8.15 -1.27
N ALA A 86 8.72 8.28 -0.43
CA ALA A 86 8.85 7.54 0.81
C ALA A 86 9.53 8.38 1.90
N LEU A 87 9.36 7.95 3.14
CA LEU A 87 10.19 8.39 4.25
C LEU A 87 11.10 7.25 4.67
N LEU A 88 12.39 7.54 4.85
CA LEU A 88 13.30 6.67 5.58
C LEU A 88 13.56 7.29 6.96
N LEU A 89 13.35 6.51 8.01
CA LEU A 89 13.46 6.96 9.38
C LEU A 89 14.45 6.07 10.14
N LYS A 90 15.34 6.66 10.94
CA LYS A 90 16.29 5.94 11.80
C LYS A 90 16.56 6.70 13.10
N PRO A 91 17.13 6.09 14.14
CA PRO A 91 17.54 6.83 15.33
C PRO A 91 18.53 7.93 14.96
N ALA A 92 18.33 9.13 15.51
CA ALA A 92 19.24 10.24 15.29
C ALA A 92 20.66 9.89 15.76
N GLY A 93 21.66 10.14 14.91
CA GLY A 93 23.07 9.89 15.24
C GLY A 93 23.49 8.41 15.23
N ALA A 94 22.67 7.51 14.70
CA ALA A 94 23.05 6.11 14.48
C ALA A 94 24.29 6.02 13.57
N LYS A 95 25.31 5.29 14.03
CA LYS A 95 26.58 5.06 13.30
C LYS A 95 26.72 3.63 12.79
N GLU A 96 26.11 2.69 13.49
CA GLU A 96 26.11 1.27 13.15
C GLU A 96 25.04 0.97 12.10
N ARG A 97 25.22 -0.14 11.37
CA ARG A 97 24.18 -0.67 10.49
C ARG A 97 22.99 -1.16 11.31
N LEU A 98 21.78 -0.81 10.88
CA LEU A 98 20.56 -1.10 11.62
C LEU A 98 19.78 -2.27 11.01
N PRO A 99 19.04 -3.06 11.80
CA PRO A 99 18.00 -3.92 11.26
C PRO A 99 16.97 -3.06 10.50
N GLY A 100 16.50 -3.57 9.35
CA GLY A 100 15.60 -2.86 8.46
C GLY A 100 14.14 -3.27 8.65
N ILE A 101 13.22 -2.32 8.56
CA ILE A 101 11.78 -2.57 8.51
C ILE A 101 11.18 -1.86 7.29
N LEU A 102 10.53 -2.62 6.42
CA LEU A 102 9.61 -2.06 5.43
C LEU A 102 8.21 -1.91 6.06
N ALA A 103 7.80 -0.66 6.31
CA ALA A 103 6.52 -0.37 6.96
C ALA A 103 5.45 -0.03 5.91
N LEU A 104 4.36 -0.80 5.91
CA LEU A 104 3.36 -0.82 4.84
C LEU A 104 2.03 -0.28 5.35
N HIS A 105 1.59 0.85 4.82
CA HIS A 105 0.33 1.46 5.20
C HIS A 105 -0.87 0.62 4.73
N ASP A 106 -1.98 0.72 5.45
CA ASP A 106 -3.24 0.04 5.13
C ASP A 106 -3.94 0.64 3.89
N HIS A 107 -5.03 -0.04 3.49
CA HIS A 107 -5.96 0.44 2.48
C HIS A 107 -6.77 1.66 3.00
N GLY A 108 -7.50 1.45 4.10
CA GLY A 108 -8.21 2.47 4.90
C GLY A 108 -9.27 3.29 4.19
N HIS A 109 -9.52 3.03 2.90
CA HIS A 109 -10.29 3.91 2.00
C HIS A 109 -9.78 5.36 1.97
N PHE A 110 -8.62 5.63 2.57
CA PHE A 110 -7.96 6.92 2.63
C PHE A 110 -6.81 6.87 1.64
N LYS A 111 -7.08 7.27 0.40
CA LYS A 111 -6.19 7.15 -0.75
C LYS A 111 -5.36 8.40 -1.01
N PHE A 112 -5.78 9.54 -0.48
CA PHE A 112 -5.06 10.81 -0.68
C PHE A 112 -3.64 10.75 -0.08
N TYR A 113 -3.51 10.20 1.13
CA TYR A 113 -2.23 9.94 1.80
C TYR A 113 -1.85 8.46 1.72
N GLY A 114 -0.56 8.17 1.85
CA GLY A 114 -0.01 6.82 1.92
C GLY A 114 0.87 6.67 3.14
N LYS A 115 2.17 6.91 2.98
CA LYS A 115 3.19 6.86 4.04
C LYS A 115 2.85 7.73 5.26
N GLU A 116 2.20 8.89 5.05
CA GLU A 116 1.81 9.80 6.12
C GLU A 116 0.81 9.18 7.09
N LYS A 117 0.09 8.13 6.67
CA LYS A 117 -0.85 7.43 7.56
C LYS A 117 -0.14 6.80 8.76
N ILE A 118 1.13 6.42 8.59
CA ILE A 118 1.89 5.62 9.56
C ILE A 118 3.23 6.23 9.99
N ALA A 119 3.61 7.36 9.37
CA ALA A 119 4.86 8.07 9.61
C ALA A 119 4.65 9.59 9.63
N ASP A 120 5.38 10.27 10.51
CA ASP A 120 5.48 11.72 10.58
C ASP A 120 6.72 12.22 9.83
N GLY A 121 6.51 13.23 9.01
CA GLY A 121 7.57 13.96 8.30
C GLY A 121 8.14 15.12 9.13
N PRO A 122 8.98 15.98 8.52
CA PRO A 122 9.57 17.14 9.21
C PRO A 122 8.55 18.15 9.74
N GLU A 123 7.36 18.22 9.14
CA GLU A 123 6.27 19.12 9.55
C GLU A 123 5.45 18.56 10.72
N GLY A 124 5.77 17.34 11.18
CA GLY A 124 5.05 16.67 12.26
C GLY A 124 3.74 16.02 11.81
N PRO A 125 2.83 15.74 12.78
CA PRO A 125 1.55 15.08 12.50
C PRO A 125 0.64 15.91 11.60
N ILE A 126 0.00 15.25 10.63
CA ILE A 126 -0.98 15.86 9.74
C ILE A 126 -2.37 15.86 10.43
N PRO A 127 -2.99 17.05 10.69
CA PRO A 127 -4.28 17.13 11.37
C PRO A 127 -5.39 16.31 10.72
N GLU A 128 -5.41 16.26 9.38
CA GLU A 128 -6.41 15.52 8.59
C GLU A 128 -6.34 14.00 8.77
N LEU A 129 -5.25 13.49 9.35
CA LEU A 129 -5.05 12.08 9.68
C LEU A 129 -5.24 11.76 11.16
N ALA A 130 -5.55 12.74 12.03
CA ALA A 130 -5.65 12.53 13.47
C ALA A 130 -6.70 11.45 13.82
N GLY A 131 -7.96 11.64 13.44
CA GLY A 131 -9.02 10.67 13.70
C GLY A 131 -8.80 9.32 13.01
N PHE A 132 -8.17 9.34 11.83
CA PHE A 132 -7.80 8.11 11.11
C PHE A 132 -6.74 7.31 11.89
N ARG A 133 -5.70 7.95 12.39
CA ARG A 133 -4.68 7.31 13.23
C ARG A 133 -5.24 6.85 14.56
N ASP A 134 -6.09 7.65 15.21
CA ASP A 134 -6.75 7.24 16.46
C ASP A 134 -7.54 5.94 16.28
N THR A 135 -8.30 5.85 15.18
CA THR A 135 -9.14 4.69 14.87
C THR A 135 -8.31 3.44 14.52
N TYR A 136 -7.32 3.57 13.64
CA TYR A 136 -6.66 2.40 13.02
C TYR A 136 -5.26 2.11 13.57
N TYR A 137 -4.56 3.11 14.11
CA TYR A 137 -3.16 3.01 14.54
C TYR A 137 -2.95 3.38 16.01
N GLY A 138 -4.03 3.59 16.77
CA GLY A 138 -4.00 4.00 18.17
C GLY A 138 -3.31 5.34 18.38
N GLY A 139 -3.53 6.29 17.46
CA GLY A 139 -3.05 7.68 17.54
C GLY A 139 -1.55 7.87 17.26
N ARG A 140 -0.88 6.86 16.69
CA ARG A 140 0.58 6.81 16.62
C ARG A 140 1.10 6.66 15.19
N ALA A 141 2.17 7.39 14.87
CA ALA A 141 3.05 7.10 13.74
C ALA A 141 4.00 5.96 14.12
N PHE A 142 3.56 4.71 13.92
CA PHE A 142 4.33 3.55 14.39
C PHE A 142 5.71 3.42 13.72
N ALA A 143 5.88 3.97 12.51
CA ALA A 143 7.17 3.97 11.84
C ALA A 143 8.21 4.82 12.59
N ASN A 144 7.83 5.99 13.11
CA ASN A 144 8.71 6.84 13.91
C ASN A 144 9.03 6.18 15.27
N LEU A 145 8.09 5.43 15.84
CA LEU A 145 8.34 4.64 17.06
C LEU A 145 9.38 3.55 16.81
N LEU A 146 9.22 2.76 15.74
CA LEU A 146 10.20 1.74 15.36
C LEU A 146 11.57 2.36 15.08
N ALA A 147 11.62 3.52 14.42
CA ALA A 147 12.89 4.22 14.22
C ALA A 147 13.59 4.54 15.55
N ARG A 148 12.86 5.03 16.56
CA ARG A 148 13.44 5.27 17.91
C ARG A 148 13.89 4.00 18.63
N GLU A 149 13.27 2.86 18.34
CA GLU A 149 13.64 1.56 18.90
C GLU A 149 14.85 0.91 18.20
N GLY A 150 15.56 1.63 17.33
CA GLY A 150 16.82 1.14 16.75
C GLY A 150 16.72 0.53 15.35
N TYR A 151 15.65 0.82 14.61
CA TYR A 151 15.44 0.29 13.26
C TYR A 151 15.63 1.35 12.18
N ALA A 152 16.12 0.94 11.00
CA ALA A 152 15.98 1.72 9.78
C ALA A 152 14.63 1.37 9.13
N VAL A 153 13.70 2.32 9.11
CA VAL A 153 12.31 2.09 8.69
C VAL A 153 12.04 2.81 7.39
N LEU A 154 11.78 2.06 6.31
CA LEU A 154 11.36 2.62 5.02
C LEU A 154 9.84 2.58 4.92
N VAL A 155 9.23 3.71 4.58
CA VAL A 155 7.78 3.92 4.52
C VAL A 155 7.40 4.43 3.13
N PRO A 156 7.18 3.55 2.14
CA PRO A 156 6.82 3.96 0.79
C PRO A 156 5.32 4.23 0.65
N ASP A 157 4.97 5.19 -0.21
CA ASP A 157 3.65 5.19 -0.84
C ASP A 157 3.51 4.00 -1.79
N CYS A 158 2.28 3.53 -1.98
CA CYS A 158 1.96 2.36 -2.79
C CYS A 158 1.02 2.72 -3.94
N PHE A 159 1.10 2.00 -5.07
CA PHE A 159 0.14 2.09 -6.18
C PHE A 159 -1.29 2.37 -5.73
N LEU A 160 -1.89 3.49 -6.18
CA LEU A 160 -3.20 4.06 -5.82
C LEU A 160 -3.26 4.98 -4.58
N TRP A 161 -2.18 5.12 -3.82
CA TRP A 161 -2.10 5.96 -2.61
C TRP A 161 -1.01 7.03 -2.71
N GLY A 162 -1.21 8.15 -2.01
CA GLY A 162 -0.17 9.17 -1.82
C GLY A 162 0.42 9.69 -3.13
N SER A 163 1.73 9.67 -3.27
CA SER A 163 2.45 10.04 -4.51
C SER A 163 2.15 9.13 -5.71
N ARG A 164 1.65 7.90 -5.47
CA ARG A 164 1.29 6.90 -6.49
C ARG A 164 -0.20 6.90 -6.83
N ARG A 165 -0.92 7.92 -6.38
CA ARG A 165 -2.35 8.10 -6.61
C ARG A 165 -2.61 8.65 -8.03
N PHE A 166 -3.82 8.45 -8.53
CA PHE A 166 -4.23 9.01 -9.82
C PHE A 166 -4.64 10.47 -9.64
N PRO A 167 -4.31 11.37 -10.58
CA PRO A 167 -4.89 12.71 -10.63
C PRO A 167 -6.43 12.64 -10.68
N LEU A 168 -7.11 13.64 -10.13
CA LEU A 168 -8.57 13.62 -10.07
C LEU A 168 -9.20 13.81 -11.45
N ASP A 169 -8.55 14.58 -12.33
CA ASP A 169 -9.02 14.93 -13.67
C ASP A 169 -8.98 13.78 -14.68
N VAL A 170 -8.24 12.70 -14.38
CA VAL A 170 -8.23 11.48 -15.20
C VAL A 170 -9.33 10.48 -14.81
N MET A 171 -10.02 10.70 -13.69
CA MET A 171 -11.10 9.81 -13.24
C MET A 171 -12.39 10.10 -14.04
N PRO A 172 -13.17 9.06 -14.41
CA PRO A 172 -14.42 9.23 -15.13
C PRO A 172 -15.38 10.23 -14.49
N GLU A 173 -16.05 11.04 -15.32
CA GLU A 173 -17.01 12.07 -14.86
C GLU A 173 -18.10 11.51 -13.93
N ARG A 174 -18.56 10.28 -14.17
CA ARG A 174 -19.53 9.60 -13.32
C ARG A 174 -19.01 9.34 -11.90
N GLU A 175 -17.73 9.03 -11.75
CA GLU A 175 -17.12 8.80 -10.44
C GLU A 175 -16.92 10.14 -9.73
N LEU A 176 -16.54 11.19 -10.48
CA LEU A 176 -16.42 12.55 -9.95
C LEU A 176 -17.74 13.14 -9.47
N SER A 177 -18.85 12.86 -10.16
CA SER A 177 -20.18 13.35 -9.75
C SER A 177 -20.73 12.65 -8.51
N LEU A 178 -20.25 11.44 -8.20
CA LEU A 178 -20.63 10.68 -7.00
C LEU A 178 -19.62 10.81 -5.86
N ALA A 179 -18.47 11.42 -6.11
CA ALA A 179 -17.32 11.47 -5.23
C ALA A 179 -17.64 11.97 -3.83
N GLU A 180 -18.37 13.09 -3.72
CA GLU A 180 -18.73 13.66 -2.41
C GLU A 180 -19.70 12.77 -1.63
N ALA A 181 -20.70 12.19 -2.30
CA ALA A 181 -21.67 11.32 -1.66
C ALA A 181 -21.00 10.05 -1.12
N VAL A 182 -20.10 9.45 -1.91
CA VAL A 182 -19.29 8.29 -1.46
C VAL A 182 -18.32 8.69 -0.36
N GLY A 183 -17.64 9.82 -0.49
CA GLY A 183 -16.69 10.33 0.50
C GLY A 183 -17.31 10.48 1.89
N ARG A 184 -18.56 10.92 1.98
CA ARG A 184 -19.30 11.01 3.25
C ARG A 184 -19.57 9.65 3.91
N THR A 185 -19.59 8.55 3.13
CA THR A 185 -19.79 7.19 3.67
C THR A 185 -18.49 6.54 4.16
N LEU A 186 -17.33 7.16 3.93
CA LEU A 186 -16.04 6.59 4.33
C LEU A 186 -15.65 6.91 5.79
N GLU A 187 -16.47 7.68 6.52
CA GLU A 187 -16.28 7.99 7.96
C GLU A 187 -14.91 8.61 8.29
N GLN A 188 -14.40 9.47 7.40
CA GLN A 188 -13.10 10.15 7.53
C GLN A 188 -13.27 11.57 8.08
N GLU A 189 -13.84 11.71 9.27
CA GLU A 189 -14.32 13.00 9.81
C GLU A 189 -13.24 14.08 9.94
N SER A 190 -11.98 13.71 10.21
CA SER A 190 -10.86 14.67 10.28
C SER A 190 -10.41 15.18 8.91
N ALA A 191 -10.80 14.52 7.81
CA ALA A 191 -10.37 14.90 6.48
C ALA A 191 -11.14 16.14 5.98
N GLY A 192 -10.42 17.10 5.40
CA GLY A 192 -11.03 18.24 4.73
C GLY A 192 -11.86 17.83 3.50
N PRO A 193 -12.74 18.73 3.00
CA PRO A 193 -13.69 18.43 1.93
C PRO A 193 -13.02 17.96 0.64
N ASP A 194 -11.86 18.52 0.28
CA ASP A 194 -11.12 18.12 -0.93
C ASP A 194 -10.54 16.70 -0.81
N ILE A 195 -10.06 16.33 0.38
CA ILE A 195 -9.55 14.99 0.66
C ILE A 195 -10.69 13.98 0.65
N MET A 196 -11.81 14.31 1.30
CA MET A 196 -13.01 13.46 1.29
C MET A 196 -13.52 13.23 -0.14
N ARG A 197 -13.60 14.30 -0.94
CA ARG A 197 -13.99 14.22 -2.35
C ARG A 197 -13.02 13.34 -3.13
N TYR A 198 -11.71 13.53 -2.97
CA TYR A 198 -10.71 12.69 -3.62
C TYR A 198 -10.86 11.22 -3.24
N ASN A 199 -10.97 10.92 -1.93
CA ASN A 199 -11.08 9.54 -1.45
C ASN A 199 -12.35 8.86 -1.96
N GLY A 200 -13.48 9.58 -2.03
CA GLY A 200 -14.72 9.07 -2.61
C GLY A 200 -14.64 8.77 -4.11
N ALA A 201 -14.02 9.67 -4.90
CA ALA A 201 -13.75 9.41 -6.31
C ALA A 201 -12.81 8.20 -6.49
N ALA A 202 -11.70 8.19 -5.75
CA ALA A 202 -10.68 7.16 -5.82
C ALA A 202 -11.19 5.78 -5.36
N TYR A 203 -12.16 5.73 -4.43
CA TYR A 203 -12.87 4.51 -4.04
C TYR A 203 -13.59 3.88 -5.24
N LEU A 204 -14.33 4.68 -6.01
CA LEU A 204 -15.03 4.21 -7.20
C LEU A 204 -14.04 3.83 -8.32
N HIS A 205 -13.03 4.68 -8.52
CA HIS A 205 -12.02 4.51 -9.56
C HIS A 205 -11.19 3.24 -9.41
N GLU A 206 -10.94 2.79 -8.17
CA GLU A 206 -10.22 1.54 -7.92
C GLU A 206 -10.85 0.35 -8.64
N HIS A 207 -12.18 0.27 -8.70
CA HIS A 207 -12.86 -0.82 -9.42
C HIS A 207 -12.59 -0.77 -10.92
N LEU A 208 -12.43 0.42 -11.50
CA LEU A 208 -12.05 0.59 -12.90
C LEU A 208 -10.59 0.16 -13.11
N VAL A 209 -9.68 0.59 -12.23
CA VAL A 209 -8.28 0.17 -12.28
C VAL A 209 -8.16 -1.36 -12.18
N ALA A 210 -8.94 -2.00 -11.30
CA ALA A 210 -8.95 -3.46 -11.16
C ALA A 210 -9.35 -4.17 -12.47
N LYS A 211 -10.32 -3.62 -13.20
CA LYS A 211 -10.72 -4.12 -14.53
C LYS A 211 -9.61 -3.94 -15.56
N TYR A 212 -8.95 -2.78 -15.58
CA TYR A 212 -7.78 -2.56 -16.44
C TYR A 212 -6.66 -3.56 -16.15
N CYS A 213 -6.30 -3.76 -14.88
CA CYS A 213 -5.31 -4.77 -14.50
C CYS A 213 -5.71 -6.15 -15.03
N THR A 214 -6.97 -6.55 -14.87
CA THR A 214 -7.48 -7.84 -15.37
C THR A 214 -7.32 -7.96 -16.89
N LEU A 215 -7.68 -6.92 -17.65
CA LEU A 215 -7.53 -6.88 -19.11
C LEU A 215 -6.07 -6.92 -19.55
N LEU A 216 -5.16 -6.37 -18.74
CA LEU A 216 -3.71 -6.37 -18.96
C LEU A 216 -3.03 -7.66 -18.48
N GLY A 217 -3.80 -8.68 -18.07
CA GLY A 217 -3.25 -9.96 -17.62
C GLY A 217 -2.58 -9.91 -16.25
N THR A 218 -2.91 -8.91 -15.43
CA THR A 218 -2.39 -8.73 -14.06
C THR A 218 -3.54 -8.47 -13.09
N ASN A 219 -3.23 -8.07 -11.85
CA ASN A 219 -4.18 -7.64 -10.83
C ASN A 219 -3.54 -6.58 -9.93
N ILE A 220 -4.36 -5.83 -9.18
CA ILE A 220 -3.88 -4.75 -8.30
C ILE A 220 -2.84 -5.29 -7.31
N THR A 221 -3.08 -6.48 -6.72
CA THR A 221 -2.17 -7.08 -5.74
C THR A 221 -0.80 -7.39 -6.33
N ALA A 222 -0.73 -7.87 -7.58
CA ALA A 222 0.52 -8.14 -8.28
C ALA A 222 1.31 -6.85 -8.54
N VAL A 223 0.63 -5.77 -8.95
CA VAL A 223 1.24 -4.45 -9.17
C VAL A 223 1.76 -3.85 -7.86
N VAL A 224 0.97 -3.93 -6.79
CA VAL A 224 1.37 -3.51 -5.44
C VAL A 224 2.60 -4.31 -4.97
N ALA A 225 2.57 -5.65 -5.09
CA ALA A 225 3.66 -6.51 -4.69
C ALA A 225 4.95 -6.22 -5.47
N TYR A 226 4.85 -5.80 -6.74
CA TYR A 226 6.02 -5.35 -7.50
C TYR A 226 6.64 -4.09 -6.91
N GLU A 227 5.83 -3.06 -6.62
CA GLU A 227 6.32 -1.82 -6.01
C GLU A 227 6.93 -2.05 -4.61
N ASP A 228 6.33 -2.96 -3.83
CA ASP A 228 6.84 -3.35 -2.52
C ASP A 228 8.19 -4.08 -2.61
N ARG A 229 8.38 -4.95 -3.62
CA ARG A 229 9.68 -5.59 -3.87
C ARG A 229 10.76 -4.59 -4.27
N VAL A 230 10.42 -3.57 -5.08
CA VAL A 230 11.35 -2.47 -5.40
C VAL A 230 11.75 -1.69 -4.14
N ALA A 231 10.79 -1.35 -3.28
CA ALA A 231 11.06 -0.68 -2.00
C ALA A 231 11.89 -1.56 -1.04
N LEU A 232 11.60 -2.86 -0.98
CA LEU A 232 12.38 -3.83 -0.19
C LEU A 232 13.83 -3.90 -0.67
N ASN A 233 14.05 -4.00 -1.98
CA ASN A 233 15.39 -4.06 -2.56
C ASN A 233 16.17 -2.76 -2.32
N LEU A 234 15.51 -1.60 -2.38
CA LEU A 234 16.10 -0.33 -1.95
C LEU A 234 16.57 -0.41 -0.50
N LEU A 235 15.69 -0.81 0.43
CA LEU A 235 16.03 -0.90 1.86
C LEU A 235 17.22 -1.84 2.10
N ARG A 236 17.21 -3.01 1.46
CA ARG A 236 18.27 -4.03 1.56
C ARG A 236 19.62 -3.58 0.98
N ALA A 237 19.59 -2.76 -0.08
CA ALA A 237 20.80 -2.26 -0.73
C ALA A 237 21.48 -1.10 0.02
N ARG A 238 20.85 -0.55 1.07
CA ARG A 238 21.42 0.56 1.82
C ARG A 238 22.65 0.14 2.63
N SER A 239 23.68 0.98 2.63
CA SER A 239 24.92 0.76 3.36
C SER A 239 24.75 0.82 4.89
N ASP A 240 23.74 1.56 5.37
CA ASP A 240 23.39 1.70 6.78
C ASP A 240 22.36 0.68 7.28
N VAL A 241 22.01 -0.33 6.46
CA VAL A 241 21.05 -1.41 6.81
C VAL A 241 21.74 -2.76 6.80
N LEU A 242 21.40 -3.64 7.75
CA LEU A 242 21.79 -5.05 7.78
C LEU A 242 20.87 -5.86 6.85
N ASP A 243 21.36 -6.19 5.66
CA ASP A 243 20.60 -6.88 4.60
C ASP A 243 19.96 -8.21 5.08
N GLU A 244 20.68 -8.97 5.90
CA GLU A 244 20.24 -10.23 6.48
C GLU A 244 19.25 -10.08 7.66
N ARG A 245 18.93 -8.84 8.07
CA ARG A 245 18.01 -8.51 9.17
C ARG A 245 16.95 -7.51 8.73
N VAL A 246 16.26 -7.83 7.65
CA VAL A 246 15.13 -7.04 7.13
C VAL A 246 13.81 -7.79 7.32
N GLY A 247 12.81 -7.09 7.84
CA GLY A 247 11.43 -7.56 7.94
C GLY A 247 10.43 -6.55 7.35
N CYS A 248 9.16 -6.94 7.25
CA CYS A 248 8.06 -6.05 6.90
C CYS A 248 6.96 -6.08 7.97
N ILE A 249 6.19 -5.00 8.06
CA ILE A 249 5.05 -4.90 8.95
C ILE A 249 3.97 -4.00 8.33
N GLY A 250 2.71 -4.37 8.49
CA GLY A 250 1.59 -3.54 8.06
C GLY A 250 0.25 -4.00 8.63
N LEU A 251 -0.76 -3.16 8.45
CA LEU A 251 -2.13 -3.37 8.92
C LEU A 251 -3.08 -3.55 7.73
N SER A 252 -4.05 -4.46 7.82
CA SER A 252 -5.09 -4.65 6.79
C SER A 252 -4.47 -4.90 5.42
N GLY A 253 -4.69 -4.02 4.42
CA GLY A 253 -3.99 -4.07 3.14
C GLY A 253 -2.47 -4.08 3.26
N GLY A 254 -1.91 -3.39 4.25
CA GLY A 254 -0.48 -3.44 4.59
C GLY A 254 -0.02 -4.77 5.19
N GLY A 255 -0.93 -5.55 5.80
CA GLY A 255 -0.64 -6.89 6.31
C GLY A 255 -0.82 -8.00 5.26
N LEU A 256 -1.55 -7.71 4.17
CA LEU A 256 -1.59 -8.56 2.97
C LEU A 256 -0.31 -8.41 2.13
N ARG A 257 0.29 -7.22 2.16
CA ARG A 257 1.50 -6.85 1.42
C ARG A 257 2.76 -7.46 2.02
#